data_AF-A0A964UWS9-F1
#
_entry.id   AF-A0A964UWS9-F1
#
_cell.length_a   1.000
_cell.length_b   1.000
_cell.length_c   1.000
_cell.angle_alpha   90.00
_cell.angle_beta   90.00
_cell.angle_gamma   90.00
#
_symmetry.space_group_name_H-M   'P 1'
#
loop_
_entity.id
_entity.type
_entity.pdbx_description
1 polymer ?
#
loop_
_entity_poly.entity_id
_entity_poly.type
_entity_poly.pdbx_seq_one_letter_code
_entity_poly.pdbx_strand_id
1 'polypeptide(L)'
;FLACLLLSEEDGVAAVALANCTSGPLLGTLAADLVRIVAEAEPRIPEPWRPAPEVDGSVLELAGAWYWGTHSFGLRLPADGSLELGPLAGSGRRARFRAEPDGTWTGLSGYYAGETLRAVRREDGSLSHLDLGSFVFTREPYEVGASVPGGVEPEAWRGGE
;
A
#
# COMPACT_ATOMS: atom_id res chain seq x y z
N PHE A 1 -34.10 24.93 8.98
CA PHE A 1 -33.76 23.51 9.22
C PHE A 1 -32.26 23.32 8.96
N LEU A 2 -31.67 22.26 9.49
CA LEU A 2 -30.30 21.84 9.25
C LEU A 2 -30.32 20.40 8.71
N ALA A 3 -29.30 20.03 7.94
CA ALA A 3 -29.18 18.71 7.33
C ALA A 3 -27.71 18.26 7.28
N CYS A 4 -27.47 16.96 7.41
CA CYS A 4 -26.17 16.33 7.20
C CYS A 4 -26.36 14.99 6.49
N LEU A 5 -25.49 14.71 5.53
CA LEU A 5 -25.33 13.42 4.87
C LEU A 5 -23.85 13.03 4.99
N LEU A 6 -23.59 11.83 5.49
CA LEU A 6 -22.27 11.18 5.43
C LEU A 6 -22.42 9.84 4.70
N LEU A 7 -21.41 9.49 3.90
CA LEU A 7 -21.36 8.27 3.09
C LEU A 7 -19.93 7.71 3.15
N SER A 8 -19.82 6.40 3.37
CA SER A 8 -18.64 5.61 3.03
C SER A 8 -19.02 4.68 1.88
N GLU A 9 -18.44 4.93 0.70
CA GLU A 9 -18.66 4.07 -0.47
C GLU A 9 -17.99 2.70 -0.27
N GLU A 10 -16.79 2.69 0.29
CA GLU A 10 -16.02 1.48 0.60
C GLU A 10 -16.78 0.54 1.53
N ASP A 11 -17.41 1.09 2.56
CA ASP A 11 -18.21 0.32 3.52
C ASP A 11 -19.66 0.10 3.06
N GLY A 12 -20.12 0.86 2.07
CA GLY A 12 -21.51 0.84 1.61
C GLY A 12 -22.51 1.39 2.63
N VAL A 13 -22.08 2.31 3.50
CA VAL A 13 -22.89 2.85 4.62
C VAL A 13 -23.12 4.36 4.44
N ALA A 14 -24.36 4.81 4.67
CA ALA A 14 -24.70 6.23 4.68
C ALA A 14 -25.58 6.59 5.88
N ALA A 15 -25.44 7.81 6.40
CA ALA A 15 -26.30 8.38 7.42
C ALA A 15 -26.85 9.74 6.96
N VAL A 16 -28.15 9.93 7.14
CA VAL A 16 -28.85 11.20 6.89
C VAL A 16 -29.48 11.67 8.19
N ALA A 17 -29.18 12.90 8.58
CA ALA A 17 -29.77 13.53 9.76
C ALA A 17 -30.37 14.90 9.39
N LEU A 18 -31.57 15.17 9.89
CA LEU A 18 -32.33 16.40 9.64
C LEU A 18 -32.80 17.00 10.98
N ALA A 19 -32.69 18.32 11.14
CA ALA A 19 -33.23 19.03 12.30
C ALA A 19 -34.03 20.27 11.88
N ASN A 20 -35.17 20.52 12.52
CA ASN A 20 -36.00 21.71 12.25
C ASN A 20 -35.56 22.95 13.03
N CYS A 21 -34.64 22.82 13.99
CA CYS A 21 -34.09 23.91 14.81
C CYS A 21 -32.56 23.97 14.72
N THR A 22 -32.00 25.15 14.94
CA THR A 22 -30.54 25.38 14.95
C THR A 22 -29.90 25.12 16.32
N SER A 23 -30.72 24.99 17.37
CA SER A 23 -30.32 24.66 18.75
C SER A 23 -30.38 23.17 19.06
N GLY A 24 -30.63 22.33 18.06
CA GLY A 24 -30.77 20.89 18.19
C GLY A 24 -29.42 20.15 18.28
N PRO A 25 -29.42 18.83 18.05
CA PRO A 25 -28.20 18.01 18.10
C PRO A 25 -27.17 18.45 17.04
N LEU A 26 -25.90 18.17 17.32
CA LEU A 26 -24.81 18.35 16.36
C LEU A 26 -24.93 17.29 15.26
N LEU A 27 -25.57 17.66 14.16
CA LEU A 27 -25.94 16.72 13.07
C LEU A 27 -24.73 15.98 12.46
N GLY A 28 -23.56 16.63 12.38
CA GLY A 28 -22.34 15.97 11.90
C GLY A 28 -21.86 14.86 12.82
N THR A 29 -21.85 15.10 14.13
CA THR A 29 -21.52 14.09 15.14
C THR A 29 -22.53 12.95 15.13
N LEU A 30 -23.83 13.28 15.09
CA LEU A 30 -24.90 12.29 15.02
C LEU A 30 -24.76 11.40 13.78
N ALA A 31 -24.55 11.98 12.60
CA ALA A 31 -24.35 11.22 11.38
C ALA A 31 -23.10 10.33 11.45
N ALA A 32 -22.00 10.82 12.03
CA ALA A 32 -20.77 10.05 12.18
C ALA A 32 -20.94 8.87 13.15
N ASP A 33 -21.64 9.08 14.28
CA ASP A 33 -21.96 8.02 15.23
C ASP A 33 -22.86 6.95 14.62
N LEU A 34 -23.85 7.33 13.80
CA LEU A 34 -24.69 6.37 13.08
C LEU A 34 -23.88 5.51 12.11
N VAL A 35 -22.98 6.11 11.32
CA VAL A 35 -22.08 5.36 10.41
C VAL A 35 -21.22 4.38 11.22
N ARG A 36 -20.61 4.85 12.31
CA ARG A 36 -19.74 4.02 13.16
C ARG A 36 -20.51 2.85 13.79
N ILE A 37 -21.70 3.08 14.34
CA ILE A 37 -22.53 2.04 14.96
C ILE A 37 -22.88 0.95 13.94
N VAL A 38 -23.27 1.33 12.72
CA VAL A 38 -23.59 0.36 11.65
C VAL A 38 -22.34 -0.42 11.27
N ALA A 39 -21.20 0.24 11.07
CA ALA A 39 -19.95 -0.42 10.74
C ALA A 39 -19.48 -1.42 11.81
N GLU A 40 -19.72 -1.13 13.09
CA GLU A 40 -19.36 -2.00 14.22
C GLU A 40 -20.35 -3.16 14.42
N ALA A 41 -21.66 -2.90 14.33
CA ALA A 41 -22.70 -3.88 14.65
C ALA A 41 -23.09 -4.78 13.47
N GLU A 42 -23.01 -4.25 12.25
CA GLU A 42 -23.36 -4.95 11.01
C GLU A 42 -22.23 -4.81 9.99
N PRO A 43 -21.03 -5.37 10.28
CA PRO A 43 -19.91 -5.29 9.36
C PRO A 43 -20.29 -5.96 8.04
N ARG A 44 -19.87 -5.36 6.92
CA ARG A 44 -20.13 -5.91 5.58
C ARG A 44 -19.64 -7.35 5.51
N ILE A 45 -20.50 -8.25 5.04
CA ILE A 45 -20.08 -9.63 4.77
C ILE A 45 -18.98 -9.57 3.71
N PRO A 46 -17.78 -10.11 4.00
CA PRO A 46 -16.69 -10.10 3.04
C PRO A 46 -17.07 -10.90 1.81
N GLU A 47 -16.48 -10.55 0.66
CA GLU A 47 -16.66 -11.38 -0.52
C GLU A 47 -16.17 -12.81 -0.24
N PRO A 48 -16.91 -13.84 -0.68
CA PRO A 48 -16.45 -15.21 -0.53
C PRO A 48 -15.06 -15.37 -1.12
N TRP A 49 -14.16 -15.98 -0.36
CA TRP A 49 -12.82 -16.27 -0.84
C TRP A 49 -12.88 -17.10 -2.13
N ARG A 50 -12.04 -16.74 -3.10
CA ARG A 50 -11.88 -17.47 -4.35
C ARG A 50 -10.39 -17.75 -4.58
N PRO A 51 -10.03 -18.93 -5.11
CA PRO A 51 -8.67 -19.16 -5.55
C PRO A 51 -8.26 -18.09 -6.57
N ALA A 52 -7.01 -17.63 -6.45
CA ALA A 52 -6.44 -16.79 -7.49
C ALA A 52 -6.37 -17.58 -8.83
N PRO A 53 -6.53 -16.92 -9.98
CA PRO A 53 -6.16 -17.52 -11.26
C PRO A 53 -4.68 -17.92 -11.25
N GLU A 54 -4.25 -18.75 -12.20
CA GLU A 54 -2.84 -19.11 -12.32
C GLU A 54 -1.98 -17.84 -12.49
N VAL A 55 -0.98 -17.69 -11.63
CA VAL A 55 -0.08 -16.54 -11.59
C VAL A 55 1.32 -16.99 -12.02
N ASP A 56 1.99 -16.15 -12.83
CA ASP A 56 3.40 -16.34 -13.17
C ASP A 56 4.28 -16.45 -11.90
N GLY A 57 5.06 -17.53 -11.81
CA GLY A 57 5.93 -17.79 -10.67
C GLY A 57 6.91 -16.64 -10.35
N SER A 58 7.34 -15.88 -11.36
CA SER A 58 8.24 -14.73 -11.19
C SER A 58 7.56 -13.54 -10.52
N VAL A 59 6.24 -13.39 -10.68
CA VAL A 59 5.44 -12.37 -10.00
C VAL A 59 5.05 -12.86 -8.61
N LEU A 60 4.68 -14.13 -8.49
CA LEU A 60 4.37 -14.75 -7.20
C LEU A 60 5.58 -14.70 -6.24
N GLU A 61 6.79 -14.87 -6.77
CA GLU A 61 8.03 -14.72 -6.01
C GLU A 61 8.10 -13.35 -5.31
N LEU A 62 7.57 -12.27 -5.89
CA LEU A 62 7.65 -10.93 -5.29
C LEU A 62 6.80 -10.79 -4.02
N ALA A 63 5.77 -11.63 -3.84
CA ALA A 63 4.87 -11.53 -2.71
C ALA A 63 5.59 -11.77 -1.37
N GLY A 64 4.99 -11.26 -0.30
CA GLY A 64 5.46 -11.47 1.07
C GLY A 64 6.21 -10.28 1.65
N ALA A 65 7.12 -10.55 2.59
CA ALA A 65 7.79 -9.53 3.37
C ALA A 65 8.93 -8.86 2.61
N TRP A 66 9.07 -7.56 2.86
CA TRP A 66 10.08 -6.65 2.33
C TRP A 66 10.46 -5.63 3.41
N TYR A 67 11.70 -5.16 3.42
CA TYR A 67 12.21 -4.26 4.45
C TYR A 67 12.86 -3.04 3.84
N TRP A 68 12.53 -1.87 4.38
CA TRP A 68 13.27 -0.62 4.15
C TRP A 68 13.94 -0.20 5.46
N GLY A 69 15.24 -0.50 5.57
CA GLY A 69 15.94 -0.46 6.86
C GLY A 69 15.28 -1.42 7.85
N THR A 70 14.78 -0.91 8.96
CA THR A 70 14.03 -1.69 9.96
C THR A 70 12.53 -1.77 9.70
N HIS A 71 11.99 -1.00 8.76
CA HIS A 71 10.55 -0.94 8.53
C HIS A 71 10.09 -2.11 7.66
N SER A 72 9.14 -2.89 8.18
CA SER A 72 8.59 -4.06 7.48
C SER A 72 7.36 -3.73 6.65
N PHE A 73 7.43 -4.05 5.37
CA PHE A 73 6.36 -3.92 4.38
C PHE A 73 5.97 -5.30 3.85
N GLY A 74 4.72 -5.41 3.44
CA GLY A 74 4.20 -6.55 2.71
C GLY A 74 3.90 -6.13 1.28
N LEU A 75 4.38 -6.92 0.32
CA LEU A 75 3.93 -6.86 -1.06
C LEU A 75 2.87 -7.95 -1.26
N ARG A 76 1.66 -7.55 -1.65
CA ARG A 76 0.54 -8.44 -1.94
C ARG A 76 0.22 -8.41 -3.42
N LEU A 77 -0.32 -9.52 -3.92
CA LEU A 77 -0.78 -9.69 -5.29
C LEU A 77 -2.29 -9.93 -5.26
N PRO A 78 -3.13 -8.90 -5.49
CA PRO A 78 -4.56 -9.09 -5.65
C PRO A 78 -4.87 -9.84 -6.95
N ALA A 79 -6.09 -10.36 -7.05
CA ALA A 79 -6.55 -11.17 -8.19
C ALA A 79 -6.61 -10.40 -9.52
N ASP A 80 -6.55 -9.06 -9.49
CA ASP A 80 -6.52 -8.20 -10.68
C ASP A 80 -5.11 -8.06 -11.29
N GLY A 81 -4.11 -8.73 -10.73
CA GLY A 81 -2.73 -8.71 -11.22
C GLY A 81 -1.95 -7.44 -10.86
N SER A 82 -2.53 -6.55 -10.05
CA SER A 82 -1.80 -5.41 -9.48
C SER A 82 -0.83 -5.84 -8.38
N LEU A 83 0.05 -4.94 -7.94
CA LEU A 83 0.79 -5.12 -6.69
C LEU A 83 0.33 -4.11 -5.66
N GLU A 84 0.30 -4.52 -4.39
CA GLU A 84 0.03 -3.62 -3.27
C GLU A 84 1.17 -3.68 -2.27
N LEU A 85 1.82 -2.54 -2.08
CA LEU A 85 2.84 -2.36 -1.04
C LEU A 85 2.24 -1.60 0.13
N GLY A 86 2.49 -2.08 1.34
CA GLY A 86 2.10 -1.37 2.56
C GLY A 86 2.76 -1.93 3.81
N PRO A 87 2.73 -1.21 4.94
CA PRO A 87 3.32 -1.69 6.19
C PRO A 87 2.63 -2.99 6.64
N LEU A 88 3.42 -3.93 7.17
CA LEU A 88 2.90 -5.15 7.81
C LEU A 88 2.26 -4.86 9.17
N ALA A 89 2.71 -3.81 9.86
CA ALA A 89 2.18 -3.35 11.13
C ALA A 89 2.20 -1.82 11.23
N GLY A 90 1.21 -1.25 11.92
CA GLY A 90 1.12 0.18 12.17
C GLY A 90 0.75 1.02 10.94
N SER A 91 1.07 2.30 11.02
CA SER A 91 0.89 3.28 9.94
C SER A 91 2.13 3.34 9.04
N GLY A 92 1.94 3.68 7.77
CA GLY A 92 3.04 3.80 6.83
C GLY A 92 2.53 4.06 5.42
N ARG A 93 3.48 4.27 4.50
CA ARG A 93 3.15 4.51 3.09
C ARG A 93 2.54 3.27 2.47
N ARG A 94 1.48 3.48 1.69
CA ARG A 94 0.80 2.45 0.90
C ARG A 94 0.76 2.90 -0.55
N ALA A 95 0.86 1.96 -1.47
CA ALA A 95 0.65 2.21 -2.89
C ALA A 95 0.16 0.95 -3.60
N ARG A 96 -0.66 1.15 -4.63
CA ARG A 96 -1.00 0.13 -5.62
C ARG A 96 -0.16 0.35 -6.87
N PHE A 97 0.19 -0.71 -7.57
CA PHE A 97 0.98 -0.66 -8.80
C PHE A 97 0.33 -1.47 -9.91
N ARG A 98 0.34 -0.94 -11.13
CA ARG A 98 -0.09 -1.63 -12.35
C ARG A 98 1.11 -2.23 -13.05
N ALA A 99 1.03 -3.48 -13.48
CA ALA A 99 2.07 -4.11 -14.28
C ALA A 99 2.20 -3.45 -15.67
N GLU A 100 3.42 -3.32 -16.15
CA GLU A 100 3.76 -2.82 -17.47
C GLU A 100 4.30 -3.94 -18.37
N PRO A 101 4.22 -3.82 -19.71
CA PRO A 101 4.70 -4.84 -20.65
C PRO A 101 6.20 -5.14 -20.57
N ASP A 102 7.00 -4.23 -20.01
CA ASP A 102 8.45 -4.36 -19.85
C ASP A 102 8.87 -5.11 -18.57
N GLY A 103 7.89 -5.59 -17.79
CA GLY A 103 8.13 -6.30 -16.53
C GLY A 103 8.34 -5.38 -15.32
N THR A 104 8.13 -4.07 -15.48
CA THR A 104 8.08 -3.11 -14.37
C THR A 104 6.65 -2.87 -13.89
N TRP A 105 6.48 -2.09 -12.82
CA TRP A 105 5.16 -1.69 -12.34
C TRP A 105 5.10 -0.19 -12.08
N THR A 106 4.02 0.46 -12.52
CA THR A 106 3.80 1.90 -12.28
C THR A 106 2.90 2.10 -11.07
N GLY A 107 3.34 2.93 -10.13
CA GLY A 107 2.57 3.30 -8.95
C GLY A 107 1.36 4.15 -9.30
N LEU A 108 0.21 3.83 -8.70
CA LEU A 108 -1.09 4.42 -9.01
C LEU A 108 -1.58 5.36 -7.91
N SER A 109 -1.01 5.28 -6.71
CA SER A 109 -1.56 5.96 -5.53
C SER A 109 -0.51 6.30 -4.49
N GLY A 110 -0.89 7.21 -3.59
CA GLY A 110 -0.07 7.61 -2.46
C GLY A 110 1.22 8.31 -2.88
N TYR A 111 2.26 8.12 -2.06
CA TYR A 111 3.56 8.76 -2.26
C TYR A 111 4.29 8.28 -3.53
N TYR A 112 3.95 7.08 -4.01
CA TYR A 112 4.62 6.44 -5.15
C TYR A 112 3.84 6.60 -6.47
N ALA A 113 2.84 7.48 -6.52
CA ALA A 113 2.05 7.68 -7.73
C ALA A 113 2.95 8.18 -8.88
N GLY A 114 2.94 7.46 -10.00
CA GLY A 114 3.80 7.71 -11.17
C GLY A 114 5.21 7.11 -11.08
N GLU A 115 5.64 6.61 -9.91
CA GLU A 115 6.94 5.99 -9.75
C GLU A 115 6.97 4.58 -10.33
N THR A 116 8.14 4.16 -10.82
CA THR A 116 8.35 2.80 -11.32
C THR A 116 8.95 1.91 -10.23
N LEU A 117 8.27 0.80 -9.93
CA LEU A 117 8.80 -0.31 -9.15
C LEU A 117 9.48 -1.32 -10.10
N ARG A 118 10.68 -1.77 -9.73
CA ARG A 118 11.46 -2.77 -10.46
C ARG A 118 11.87 -3.91 -9.54
N ALA A 119 11.65 -5.14 -10.00
CA ALA A 119 12.18 -6.33 -9.34
C ALA A 119 13.59 -6.60 -9.87
N VAL A 120 14.61 -6.23 -9.08
CA VAL A 120 16.01 -6.38 -9.48
C VAL A 120 16.47 -7.79 -9.16
N ARG A 121 17.06 -8.47 -10.15
CA ARG A 121 17.58 -9.84 -10.03
C ARG A 121 19.10 -9.85 -10.06
N ARG A 122 19.70 -10.82 -9.38
CA ARG A 122 21.15 -11.09 -9.43
C ARG A 122 21.50 -11.80 -10.75
N GLU A 123 22.79 -11.94 -11.04
CA GLU A 123 23.28 -12.66 -12.23
C GLU A 123 22.82 -14.13 -12.28
N ASP A 124 22.61 -14.75 -11.11
CA ASP A 124 22.09 -16.12 -10.98
C ASP A 124 20.56 -16.22 -11.19
N GLY A 125 19.88 -15.09 -11.45
CA GLY A 125 18.43 -15.00 -11.66
C GLY A 125 17.60 -14.88 -10.38
N SER A 126 18.21 -15.03 -9.20
CA SER A 126 17.52 -14.87 -7.92
C SER A 126 17.07 -13.43 -7.70
N LEU A 127 15.90 -13.26 -7.06
CA LEU A 127 15.42 -11.93 -6.68
C LEU A 127 16.35 -11.30 -5.63
N SER A 128 16.84 -10.09 -5.93
CA SER A 128 17.72 -9.33 -5.05
C SER A 128 16.92 -8.37 -4.18
N HIS A 129 16.29 -7.38 -4.80
CA HIS A 129 15.58 -6.31 -4.12
C HIS A 129 14.47 -5.73 -5.00
N LEU A 130 13.58 -4.95 -4.40
CA LEU A 130 12.73 -4.04 -5.14
C LEU A 130 13.35 -2.66 -5.13
N ASP A 131 13.48 -2.08 -6.32
CA ASP A 131 13.86 -0.68 -6.50
C ASP A 131 12.60 0.13 -6.82
N LEU A 132 12.33 1.16 -6.02
CA LEU A 132 11.19 2.05 -6.15
C LEU A 132 11.65 3.49 -5.90
N GLY A 133 12.07 4.17 -6.97
CA GLY A 133 12.56 5.54 -6.91
C GLY A 133 13.84 5.65 -6.08
N SER A 134 13.75 6.20 -4.87
CA SER A 134 14.87 6.30 -3.91
C SER A 134 14.82 5.22 -2.81
N PHE A 135 13.89 4.27 -2.92
CA PHE A 135 13.65 3.24 -1.92
C PHE A 135 14.09 1.88 -2.44
N VAL A 136 15.05 1.27 -1.75
CA VAL A 136 15.43 -0.12 -1.96
C VAL A 136 14.81 -0.96 -0.84
N PHE A 137 14.02 -1.95 -1.23
CA PHE A 137 13.42 -2.91 -0.31
C PHE A 137 14.11 -4.27 -0.44
N THR A 138 14.53 -4.83 0.70
CA THR A 138 15.28 -6.10 0.79
C THR A 138 14.45 -7.18 1.48
N ARG A 139 14.91 -8.44 1.41
CA ARG A 139 14.20 -9.56 2.07
C ARG A 139 14.48 -9.64 3.57
N GLU A 140 15.58 -9.06 4.02
CA GLU A 140 15.93 -8.95 5.42
C GLU A 140 16.15 -7.48 5.83
N PRO A 141 15.91 -7.11 7.10
CA PRO A 141 16.30 -5.81 7.60
C PRO A 141 17.81 -5.60 7.45
N TYR A 142 18.23 -4.55 6.76
CA TYR A 142 19.64 -4.25 6.48
C TYR A 142 20.42 -5.46 5.92
N GLU A 143 19.85 -6.14 4.92
CA GLU A 143 20.47 -7.28 4.25
C GLU A 143 21.92 -6.95 3.84
N VAL A 144 22.86 -7.82 4.28
CA VAL A 144 24.29 -7.61 4.06
C VAL A 144 24.60 -7.75 2.57
N GLY A 145 25.22 -6.72 1.98
CA GLY A 145 25.54 -6.69 0.55
C GLY A 145 24.38 -6.28 -0.35
N ALA A 146 23.25 -5.83 0.21
CA ALA A 146 22.19 -5.21 -0.55
C ALA A 146 22.68 -3.92 -1.24
N SER A 147 22.07 -3.62 -2.38
CA SER A 147 22.36 -2.39 -3.13
C SER A 147 22.06 -1.16 -2.28
N VAL A 148 22.99 -0.20 -2.28
CA VAL A 148 22.78 1.10 -1.62
C VAL A 148 22.05 2.02 -2.62
N PRO A 149 20.92 2.64 -2.24
CA PRO A 149 20.25 3.61 -3.09
C PRO A 149 21.22 4.71 -3.55
N GLY A 150 21.32 4.93 -4.86
CA GLY A 150 22.25 5.91 -5.46
C GLY A 150 23.69 5.40 -5.68
N GLY A 151 24.00 4.17 -5.26
CA GLY A 151 25.33 3.58 -5.37
C GLY A 151 26.34 4.15 -4.38
N VAL A 152 27.42 3.39 -4.14
CA VAL A 152 28.59 3.89 -3.41
C VAL A 152 29.76 3.82 -4.37
N GLU A 153 30.18 4.95 -4.93
CA GLU A 153 31.44 4.99 -5.66
C GLU A 153 32.59 4.88 -4.66
N PRO A 154 33.45 3.84 -4.74
CA PRO A 154 34.49 3.57 -3.74
C PRO A 154 35.48 4.73 -3.56
N GLU A 155 35.59 5.61 -4.55
CA GLU A 155 36.56 6.72 -4.57
C GLU A 155 35.91 8.10 -4.39
N ALA A 156 34.58 8.19 -4.28
CA ALA A 156 33.87 9.47 -4.35
C ALA A 156 34.13 10.41 -3.15
N TRP A 157 34.68 9.89 -2.05
CA TRP A 157 35.10 10.71 -0.91
C TRP A 157 36.53 10.38 -0.50
N ARG A 158 37.48 11.20 -0.95
CA ARG A 158 38.83 11.26 -0.40
C ARG A 158 38.96 12.58 0.33
N GLY A 159 39.03 12.55 1.66
CA GLY A 159 39.40 13.72 2.44
C GLY A 159 40.82 14.13 2.01
N GLY A 160 40.97 15.32 1.46
CA GLY A 160 42.27 15.82 1.04
C GLY A 160 43.19 16.00 2.26
N GLU A 161 44.43 15.53 2.14
CA GLU A 161 45.56 15.96 2.97
C GLU A 161 46.05 17.35 2.57
#